data_AF-A0A2U9QWY8-F1
#
_entry.id   AF-A0A2U9QWY8-F1
#
_cell.length_a   1.000
_cell.length_b   1.000
_cell.length_c   1.000
_cell.angle_alpha   90.00
_cell.angle_beta   90.00
_cell.angle_gamma   90.00
#
_symmetry.space_group_name_H-M   'P 1'
#
loop_
_entity.id
_entity.type
_entity.pdbx_description
1 polymer ?
#
loop_
_entity_poly.entity_id
_entity_poly.type
_entity_poly.pdbx_seq_one_letter_code
_entity_poly.pdbx_strand_id
1 'polypeptide(L)'
;MAPALPVYTRGEIEKLFPVMRSEEIPPNCSLYQLIQNQCTYDGNRVICLPFKRVFLRCLETRNGEVVGYRLQPKHGLKEGVYRDIEVTSRSDNTYTINDEIQDFLRADSVLQEKMQAYYERHV
;
A
#
# COMPACT_ATOMS: atom_id res chain seq x y z
N MET A 1 3.35 -10.94 19.75
CA MET A 1 3.33 -10.40 18.37
C MET A 1 2.30 -9.29 18.36
N ALA A 2 2.67 -8.05 18.03
CA ALA A 2 1.68 -7.01 17.83
C ALA A 2 0.81 -7.38 16.61
N PRO A 3 -0.51 -7.14 16.64
CA PRO A 3 -1.34 -7.36 15.48
C PRO A 3 -0.82 -6.50 14.31
N ALA A 4 -0.90 -7.03 13.08
CA ALA A 4 -0.53 -6.26 11.90
C ALA A 4 -1.42 -5.02 11.82
N LEU A 5 -0.79 -3.84 11.75
CA LEU A 5 -1.52 -2.61 11.48
C LEU A 5 -2.04 -2.67 10.03
N PRO A 6 -3.32 -2.40 9.78
CA PRO A 6 -3.85 -2.38 8.43
C PRO A 6 -3.22 -1.22 7.66
N VAL A 7 -2.73 -1.51 6.45
CA VAL A 7 -2.21 -0.51 5.50
C VAL A 7 -3.31 -0.21 4.49
N TYR A 8 -3.68 1.06 4.37
CA TYR A 8 -4.68 1.51 3.39
C TYR A 8 -4.00 2.17 2.20
N THR A 9 -4.40 1.82 0.99
CA THR A 9 -3.93 2.49 -0.23
C THR A 9 -4.60 3.86 -0.40
N ARG A 10 -3.94 4.78 -1.12
CA ARG A 10 -4.53 6.07 -1.53
C ARG A 10 -5.93 5.90 -2.13
N GLY A 11 -6.10 4.95 -3.04
CA GLY A 11 -7.40 4.70 -3.68
C GLY A 11 -8.48 4.18 -2.71
N GLU A 12 -8.12 3.40 -1.69
CA GLU A 12 -9.06 2.99 -0.64
C GLU A 12 -9.44 4.17 0.26
N ILE A 13 -8.46 5.00 0.63
CA ILE A 13 -8.69 6.21 1.42
C ILE A 13 -9.56 7.21 0.66
N GLU A 14 -9.33 7.42 -0.63
CA GLU A 14 -10.15 8.32 -1.46
C GLU A 14 -11.60 7.83 -1.56
N LYS A 15 -11.82 6.52 -1.68
CA LYS A 15 -13.16 5.92 -1.70
C LYS A 15 -13.88 6.07 -0.36
N LEU A 16 -13.14 5.87 0.74
CA LEU A 16 -13.69 6.00 2.08
C LEU A 16 -13.90 7.48 2.45
N PHE A 17 -13.05 8.39 1.95
CA PHE A 17 -12.94 9.80 2.35
C PHE A 17 -12.69 10.73 1.15
N PRO A 18 -13.75 11.17 0.45
CA PRO A 18 -13.61 11.94 -0.80
C PRO A 18 -13.07 13.37 -0.63
N VAL A 19 -13.03 13.90 0.60
CA VAL A 19 -12.46 15.21 0.91
C VAL A 19 -10.91 15.17 0.90
N MET A 20 -10.34 13.94 0.87
CA MET A 20 -8.94 13.40 0.80
C MET A 20 -7.85 14.12 0.01
N ARG A 21 -8.18 15.19 -0.70
CA ARG A 21 -7.52 15.57 -1.96
C ARG A 21 -6.40 16.59 -1.83
N SER A 22 -5.99 16.91 -0.61
CA SER A 22 -4.91 17.88 -0.39
C SER A 22 -3.54 17.25 -0.65
N GLU A 23 -2.73 17.91 -1.47
CA GLU A 23 -1.33 17.56 -1.76
C GLU A 23 -0.39 17.84 -0.56
N GLU A 24 -0.90 18.53 0.47
CA GLU A 24 -0.16 18.86 1.68
C GLU A 24 -0.26 17.76 2.74
N ILE A 25 0.88 17.44 3.37
CA ILE A 25 0.97 16.47 4.46
C ILE A 25 0.29 17.07 5.70
N PRO A 26 -0.72 16.41 6.28
CA PRO A 26 -1.40 16.94 7.46
C PRO A 26 -0.47 17.03 8.68
N PRO A 27 -0.69 18.00 9.59
CA PRO A 27 0.21 18.26 10.72
C PRO A 27 0.28 17.11 11.75
N ASN A 28 -0.72 16.22 11.78
CA ASN A 28 -0.74 15.03 12.63
C ASN A 28 -0.18 13.77 11.92
N CYS A 29 0.42 13.94 10.74
CA CYS A 29 0.96 12.87 9.93
C CYS A 29 2.47 13.04 9.72
N SER A 30 3.17 11.91 9.70
CA SER A 30 4.60 11.85 9.37
C SER A 30 4.81 10.97 8.17
N LEU A 31 5.72 11.38 7.27
CA LEU A 31 6.08 10.61 6.09
C LEU A 31 7.11 9.54 6.46
N TYR A 32 6.85 8.32 6.03
CA TYR A 32 7.73 7.16 6.16
C TYR A 32 8.02 6.59 4.78
N GLN A 33 9.22 6.06 4.61
CA GLN A 33 9.59 5.31 3.41
C GLN A 33 10.09 3.92 3.80
N LEU A 34 9.76 2.94 2.97
CA LEU A 34 10.22 1.56 3.08
C LEU A 34 10.68 1.11 1.70
N ILE A 35 11.89 0.60 1.62
CA ILE A 35 12.40 -0.05 0.41
C ILE A 35 12.21 -1.56 0.62
N GLN A 36 11.37 -2.18 -0.21
CA GLN A 36 11.16 -3.62 -0.22
C GLN A 36 11.56 -4.17 -1.58
N ASN A 37 11.83 -5.46 -1.69
CA ASN A 37 12.01 -6.10 -2.99
C ASN A 37 10.73 -6.86 -3.34
N GLN A 38 10.18 -6.59 -4.52
CA GLN A 38 9.12 -7.42 -5.10
C GLN A 38 9.80 -8.52 -5.90
N CYS A 39 9.57 -9.78 -5.53
CA CYS A 39 10.22 -10.93 -6.16
C CYS A 39 9.20 -11.83 -6.85
N THR A 40 9.56 -12.32 -8.04
CA THR A 40 8.83 -13.34 -8.79
C THR A 40 9.75 -14.52 -9.10
N TYR A 41 9.16 -15.65 -9.49
CA TYR A 41 9.88 -16.89 -9.80
C TYR A 41 9.49 -17.39 -11.19
N ASP A 42 10.49 -17.62 -12.05
CA ASP A 42 10.27 -18.05 -13.44
C ASP A 42 10.35 -19.57 -13.64
N GLY A 43 10.65 -20.34 -12.59
CA GLY A 43 10.89 -21.77 -12.67
C GLY A 43 12.35 -22.19 -12.50
N ASN A 44 13.30 -21.28 -12.81
CA ASN A 44 14.74 -21.52 -12.70
C ASN A 44 15.46 -20.51 -11.78
N ARG A 45 14.99 -19.26 -11.73
CA ARG A 45 15.59 -18.18 -10.95
C ARG A 45 14.54 -17.30 -10.28
N VAL A 46 14.96 -16.65 -9.21
CA VAL A 46 14.18 -15.62 -8.52
C VAL A 46 14.62 -14.26 -9.07
N ILE A 47 13.65 -13.49 -9.55
CA ILE A 47 13.87 -12.13 -10.10
C ILE A 47 13.26 -11.15 -9.10
N CYS A 48 14.08 -10.28 -8.52
CA CYS A 48 13.65 -9.29 -7.53
C CYS A 48 13.87 -7.88 -8.04
N LEU A 49 12.83 -7.05 -8.02
CA LEU A 49 12.93 -5.63 -8.32
C LEU A 49 12.78 -4.81 -7.03
N PRO A 50 13.62 -3.78 -6.81
CA PRO A 50 13.46 -2.89 -5.69
C PRO A 50 12.20 -2.03 -5.88
N PHE A 51 11.36 -2.00 -4.86
CA PHE A 51 10.11 -1.25 -4.84
C PHE A 51 10.11 -0.32 -3.62
N LYS A 52 9.99 0.98 -3.89
CA LYS A 52 9.92 1.99 -2.83
C LYS A 52 8.47 2.25 -2.49
N ARG A 53 8.11 2.05 -1.23
CA ARG A 53 6.80 2.39 -0.67
C ARG A 53 6.93 3.60 0.24
N VAL A 54 6.06 4.57 0.04
CA VAL A 54 5.94 5.77 0.87
C VAL A 54 4.59 5.71 1.58
N PHE A 55 4.62 5.94 2.89
CA PHE A 55 3.45 5.90 3.75
C PHE A 55 3.34 7.20 4.54
N LEU A 56 2.12 7.66 4.76
CA LEU A 56 1.79 8.62 5.81
C LEU A 56 1.34 7.85 7.03
N ARG A 57 2.03 8.03 8.16
CA ARG A 57 1.56 7.54 9.45
C ARG A 57 0.92 8.70 10.20
N CYS A 58 -0.39 8.62 10.37
CA CYS A 58 -1.18 9.67 11.01
C CYS A 58 -1.63 9.22 12.40
N LEU A 59 -1.51 10.11 13.38
CA LEU A 59 -2.05 9.90 14.73
C LEU A 59 -3.53 10.28 14.76
N GLU A 60 -4.39 9.33 15.16
CA GLU A 60 -5.82 9.56 15.36
C GLU A 60 -6.09 10.05 16.79
N THR A 61 -6.39 11.34 16.94
CA THR A 61 -6.77 11.95 18.22
C THR A 61 -8.29 12.04 18.39
N ARG A 62 -8.79 11.88 19.63
CA ARG A 62 -10.22 11.88 19.97
C ARG A 62 -10.98 13.16 19.62
N ASN A 63 -10.28 14.28 19.45
CA ASN A 63 -10.86 15.58 19.18
C ASN A 63 -10.64 15.94 17.70
N GLY A 64 -11.68 15.71 16.89
CA GLY A 64 -12.06 16.53 15.73
C GLY A 64 -11.00 16.91 14.68
N GLU A 65 -11.28 16.47 13.46
CA GLU A 65 -10.92 17.19 12.22
C GLU A 65 -9.43 17.44 11.98
N VAL A 66 -8.81 16.47 11.33
CA VAL A 66 -7.84 16.83 10.29
C VAL A 66 -8.68 17.40 9.13
N VAL A 67 -8.40 18.64 8.71
CA VAL A 67 -8.99 19.39 7.59
C VAL A 67 -9.89 18.55 6.66
N GLY A 68 -11.21 18.58 6.90
CA GLY A 68 -12.20 17.97 6.00
C GLY A 68 -12.67 16.54 6.29
N TYR A 69 -12.21 15.87 7.37
CA TYR A 69 -12.60 14.48 7.67
C TYR A 69 -13.40 14.34 8.97
N ARG A 70 -14.63 13.81 8.85
CA ARG A 70 -15.41 13.31 9.99
C ARG A 70 -15.69 11.82 9.81
N LEU A 71 -14.85 11.00 10.42
CA LEU A 71 -15.07 9.57 10.55
C LEU A 71 -15.82 9.29 11.84
N GLN A 72 -17.00 8.68 11.72
CA GLN A 72 -17.73 8.24 12.91
C GLN A 72 -16.90 7.18 13.66
N PRO A 73 -16.62 7.38 14.96
CA PRO A 73 -15.91 6.38 15.74
C PRO A 73 -16.82 5.15 15.86
N LYS A 74 -16.38 3.99 15.37
CA LYS A 74 -16.96 2.73 15.84
C LYS A 74 -16.64 2.63 17.33
N HIS A 75 -17.69 2.45 18.12
CA HIS A 75 -17.66 2.37 19.59
C HIS A 75 -16.43 1.61 20.12
N GLY A 76 -15.62 2.28 20.94
CA GLY A 76 -14.64 1.61 21.82
C GLY A 76 -13.14 1.85 21.55
N LEU A 77 -12.74 2.73 20.64
CA LEU A 77 -11.31 2.98 20.36
C LEU A 77 -10.64 3.82 21.47
N LYS A 78 -9.58 3.25 22.07
CA LYS A 78 -8.67 3.92 23.01
C LYS A 78 -7.90 5.04 22.29
N GLU A 79 -7.52 6.09 23.03
CA GLU A 79 -6.68 7.19 22.51
C GLU A 79 -5.38 6.66 21.88
N GLY A 80 -4.96 7.26 20.76
CA GLY A 80 -3.61 7.07 20.20
C GLY A 80 -3.44 5.92 19.22
N VAL A 81 -4.34 5.78 18.24
CA VAL A 81 -4.17 4.80 17.16
C VAL A 81 -3.44 5.44 15.98
N TYR A 82 -2.36 4.80 15.55
CA TYR A 82 -1.66 5.16 14.31
C TYR A 82 -2.30 4.45 13.13
N ARG A 83 -2.51 5.20 12.04
CA ARG A 83 -2.93 4.65 10.75
C ARG A 83 -1.85 4.87 9.71
N ASP A 84 -1.56 3.81 8.97
CA ASP A 84 -0.60 3.82 7.86
C ASP A 84 -1.36 3.91 6.54
N ILE A 85 -1.11 4.99 5.80
CA ILE A 85 -1.72 5.29 4.51
C ILE A 85 -0.62 5.22 3.45
N GLU A 86 -0.69 4.24 2.57
CA GLU A 86 0.21 4.17 1.41
C GLU A 86 -0.16 5.24 0.38
N VAL A 87 0.76 6.18 0.20
CA VAL A 87 0.63 7.28 -0.78
C VAL A 87 1.37 6.98 -2.08
N THR A 88 2.16 5.91 -2.11
CA THR A 88 2.82 5.41 -3.32
C THR A 88 1.80 5.17 -4.45
N SER A 89 2.06 5.77 -5.59
CA SER A 89 1.40 5.48 -6.85
C SER A 89 2.30 4.66 -7.77
N ARG A 90 1.71 4.04 -8.80
CA ARG A 90 2.48 3.32 -9.83
C ARG A 90 3.49 4.24 -10.54
N SER A 91 3.17 5.52 -10.69
CA SER A 91 4.07 6.53 -11.26
C SER A 91 5.28 6.86 -10.38
N ASP A 92 5.20 6.66 -9.05
CA ASP A 92 6.31 6.95 -8.14
C ASP A 92 7.43 5.90 -8.22
N ASN A 93 7.13 4.72 -8.77
CA ASN A 93 8.09 3.65 -9.04
C ASN A 93 8.20 3.45 -10.55
N THR A 94 8.63 4.49 -11.26
CA THR A 94 8.97 4.36 -12.68
C THR A 94 10.27 3.59 -12.81
N TYR A 95 10.19 2.46 -13.51
CA TYR A 95 11.36 1.69 -13.87
C TYR A 95 11.80 2.03 -15.29
N THR A 96 13.08 2.24 -15.51
CA THR A 96 13.65 2.28 -16.86
C THR A 96 13.53 0.89 -17.45
N ILE A 97 12.76 0.72 -18.53
CA ILE A 97 12.55 -0.59 -19.15
C ILE A 97 13.91 -1.16 -19.58
N ASN A 98 14.33 -2.20 -18.88
CA ASN A 98 15.49 -3.02 -19.19
C ASN A 98 15.05 -4.49 -19.33
N ASP A 99 15.96 -5.35 -19.77
CA ASP A 99 15.66 -6.78 -19.98
C ASP A 99 15.22 -7.47 -18.68
N GLU A 100 15.74 -7.06 -17.52
CA GLU A 100 15.39 -7.63 -16.21
C GLU A 100 13.94 -7.36 -15.81
N ILE A 101 13.43 -6.15 -16.08
CA ILE A 101 12.03 -5.80 -15.80
C ILE A 101 11.10 -6.53 -16.77
N GLN A 102 11.49 -6.68 -18.03
CA GLN A 102 10.71 -7.46 -18.99
C GLN A 102 10.61 -8.93 -18.58
N ASP A 103 11.71 -9.50 -18.09
CA ASP A 103 11.73 -10.85 -17.56
C ASP A 103 10.90 -10.97 -16.28
N PHE A 104 10.97 -9.98 -15.38
CA PHE A 104 10.12 -9.91 -14.19
C PHE A 104 8.63 -9.88 -14.55
N LEU A 105 8.20 -8.97 -15.42
CA LEU A 105 6.79 -8.81 -15.80
C LEU A 105 6.23 -10.06 -16.48
N ARG A 106 7.06 -10.72 -17.31
CA ARG A 106 6.70 -11.99 -17.95
C ARG A 106 6.52 -13.11 -16.93
N ALA A 107 7.48 -13.27 -16.02
CA ALA A 107 7.42 -14.29 -14.98
C ALA A 107 6.25 -14.07 -14.02
N ASP A 108 6.00 -12.83 -13.60
CA ASP A 108 4.86 -12.45 -12.75
C ASP A 108 3.52 -12.76 -13.42
N SER A 109 3.36 -12.42 -14.70
CA SER A 109 2.13 -12.74 -15.47
C SER A 109 1.86 -14.24 -15.52
N VAL A 110 2.90 -15.05 -15.78
CA VAL A 110 2.76 -16.51 -15.82
C VAL A 110 2.42 -17.06 -14.44
N LEU A 111 3.09 -16.57 -13.39
CA LEU A 111 2.82 -16.99 -12.02
C LEU A 111 1.37 -16.69 -11.61
N GLN A 112 0.86 -15.50 -11.91
CA GLN A 112 -0.53 -15.12 -11.63
C GLN A 112 -1.53 -16.04 -12.34
N GLU A 113 -1.32 -16.32 -13.63
CA GLU A 113 -2.18 -17.23 -14.40
C GLU A 113 -2.19 -18.64 -13.77
N LYS A 114 -1.03 -19.15 -13.38
CA LYS A 114 -0.91 -20.48 -12.75
C LYS A 114 -1.56 -20.51 -11.37
N MET A 115 -1.40 -19.46 -10.57
CA MET A 115 -2.05 -19.35 -9.27
C MET A 115 -3.57 -19.31 -9.44
N GLN A 116 -4.08 -18.49 -10.36
CA GLN A 116 -5.51 -18.41 -10.62
C GLN A 116 -6.08 -19.76 -11.08
N ALA A 117 -5.43 -20.43 -12.04
CA ALA A 117 -5.83 -21.76 -12.49
C ALA A 117 -5.77 -22.80 -11.36
N TYR A 118 -4.84 -22.68 -10.41
CA TYR A 118 -4.79 -23.54 -9.22
C TYR A 118 -6.02 -23.32 -8.33
N TYR A 119 -6.35 -22.06 -8.03
CA TYR A 119 -7.52 -21.73 -7.21
C TYR A 119 -8.83 -22.17 -7.87
N GLU A 120 -9.01 -21.94 -9.17
CA GLU A 120 -10.21 -22.37 -9.91
C GLU A 120 -10.40 -23.90 -9.94
N ARG A 121 -9.32 -24.67 -9.75
CA ARG A 121 -9.38 -26.14 -9.70
C ARG A 121 -9.61 -26.73 -8.30
N HIS A 122 -9.29 -25.98 -7.25
CA HIS A 122 -9.25 -26.48 -5.86
C HIS A 122 -10.19 -25.73 -4.91
N VAL A 123 -11.01 -24.82 -5.43
CA VAL A 123 -12.15 -24.17 -4.76
C VAL A 123 -13.43 -24.70 -5.39
#